data_AF-A0A4S8HWJ1-F1
#
_entry.id   AF-A0A4S8HWJ1-F1
#
_cell.length_a   1.000
_cell.length_b   1.000
_cell.length_c   1.000
_cell.angle_alpha   90.00
_cell.angle_beta   90.00
_cell.angle_gamma   90.00
#
_symmetry.space_group_name_H-M   'P 1'
#
loop_
_entity.id
_entity.type
_entity.pdbx_description
1 polymer ?
#
loop_
_entity_poly.entity_id
_entity_poly.type
_entity_poly.pdbx_seq_one_letter_code
_entity_poly.pdbx_strand_id
1 'polypeptide(L)'
;MEGPAIQKRNAFMRLITFTALSKSTIVEIISVLFIILFLYTGISKLMEYAVFKEQIAESPILKPVASFIAWALPLTEFIVSLLLIIPRWRLKGLYASLFLMIAFTIYIGAIMLFNKELPCSCGGIISELSWNGHLIFNSIFILLALIGVLLEKKIRRSIKADMDKLNGGNQ
;
A
#
# COMPACT_ATOMS: atom_id res chain seq x y z
N MET A 1 5.19 6.05 40.41
CA MET A 1 4.17 5.06 40.00
C MET A 1 3.06 5.80 39.28
N GLU A 2 3.19 5.96 37.96
CA GLU A 2 2.21 6.72 37.17
C GLU A 2 1.00 5.83 36.86
N GLY A 3 -0.21 6.32 37.16
CA GLY A 3 -1.44 5.53 37.11
C GLY A 3 -2.00 5.29 35.70
N PRO A 4 -2.83 4.24 35.52
CA PRO A 4 -3.36 3.79 34.22
C PRO A 4 -4.23 4.84 33.49
N ALA A 5 -4.72 5.86 34.19
CA ALA A 5 -5.47 6.98 33.61
C ALA A 5 -4.58 7.93 32.78
N ILE A 6 -3.31 8.15 33.18
CA ILE A 6 -2.37 9.04 32.46
C ILE A 6 -1.90 8.37 31.17
N GLN A 7 -1.67 7.05 31.19
CA GLN A 7 -1.31 6.29 29.99
C GLN A 7 -2.43 6.24 28.95
N LYS A 8 -3.69 6.10 29.40
CA LYS A 8 -4.87 6.24 28.51
C LYS A 8 -5.02 7.67 27.98
N ARG A 9 -4.71 8.68 28.80
CA ARG A 9 -4.71 10.09 28.37
C ARG A 9 -3.70 10.34 27.26
N ASN A 10 -2.51 9.73 27.32
CA ASN A 10 -1.49 9.86 26.28
C ASN A 10 -1.86 9.11 24.98
N ALA A 11 -2.57 7.98 25.09
CA ALA A 11 -3.09 7.24 23.93
C ALA A 11 -4.25 7.99 23.25
N PHE A 12 -5.16 8.59 24.03
CA PHE A 12 -6.28 9.40 23.54
C PHE A 12 -5.83 10.77 23.01
N MET A 13 -4.82 11.39 23.62
CA MET A 13 -4.30 12.69 23.18
C MET A 13 -3.49 12.60 21.87
N ARG A 14 -2.92 11.42 21.55
CA ARG A 14 -2.41 11.10 20.21
C ARG A 14 -3.51 11.01 19.15
N LEU A 15 -4.77 10.81 19.53
CA LEU A 15 -5.92 10.74 18.63
C LEU A 15 -6.44 12.12 18.21
N ILE A 16 -6.16 13.20 18.98
CA ILE A 16 -6.84 14.51 18.86
C ILE A 16 -5.90 15.69 18.55
N THR A 17 -4.57 15.52 18.52
CA THR A 17 -3.66 16.66 18.27
C THR A 17 -3.60 17.03 16.77
N PHE A 18 -4.58 17.81 16.32
CA PHE A 18 -4.86 18.19 14.92
C PHE A 18 -4.25 19.55 14.51
N THR A 19 -3.04 19.90 14.94
CA THR A 19 -2.53 21.28 14.74
C THR A 19 -1.15 21.43 14.09
N ALA A 20 -0.54 20.35 13.59
CA ALA A 20 0.46 20.39 12.53
C ALA A 20 0.61 18.98 11.97
N LEU A 21 0.56 18.80 10.64
CA LEU A 21 0.80 17.48 10.04
C LEU A 21 2.24 17.04 10.33
N SER A 22 2.42 16.29 11.42
CA SER A 22 3.70 15.68 11.74
C SER A 22 4.06 14.69 10.62
N LYS A 23 5.35 14.47 10.40
CA LYS A 23 5.82 13.46 9.41
C LYS A 23 5.17 12.09 9.66
N SER A 24 4.92 11.75 10.93
CA SER A 24 4.26 10.50 11.33
C SER A 24 2.81 10.45 10.85
N THR A 25 2.07 11.55 11.00
CA THR A 25 0.67 11.66 10.54
C THR A 25 0.58 11.51 9.02
N ILE A 26 1.49 12.12 8.27
CA ILE A 26 1.54 11.96 6.80
C ILE A 26 1.76 10.50 6.41
N VAL A 27 2.72 9.82 7.06
CA VAL A 27 2.98 8.39 6.82
C VAL A 27 1.79 7.52 7.18
N GLU A 28 1.06 7.84 8.26
CA GLU A 28 -0.16 7.14 8.66
C GLU A 28 -1.28 7.31 7.63
N ILE A 29 -1.52 8.53 7.16
CA ILE A 29 -2.50 8.80 6.09
C ILE A 29 -2.15 8.00 4.83
N ILE A 30 -0.90 8.07 4.38
CA ILE A 30 -0.43 7.29 3.21
C ILE A 30 -0.66 5.79 3.43
N SER A 31 -0.33 5.28 4.62
CA SER A 31 -0.50 3.86 4.94
C SER A 31 -1.97 3.46 4.91
N VAL A 32 -2.87 4.27 5.46
CA VAL A 32 -4.32 4.03 5.45
C VAL A 32 -4.87 4.04 4.02
N LEU A 33 -4.44 4.98 3.17
CA LEU A 33 -4.84 5.02 1.76
C LEU A 33 -4.46 3.71 1.04
N PHE A 34 -3.23 3.21 1.26
CA PHE A 34 -2.80 1.92 0.69
C PHE A 34 -3.58 0.73 1.25
N ILE A 35 -3.86 0.72 2.55
CA ILE A 35 -4.64 -0.36 3.18
C ILE A 35 -6.04 -0.42 2.56
N ILE A 36 -6.72 0.72 2.44
CA ILE A 36 -8.05 0.80 1.82
C ILE A 36 -7.98 0.30 0.38
N LEU A 37 -7.01 0.79 -0.40
CA LEU A 37 -6.82 0.39 -1.79
C LEU A 37 -6.64 -1.12 -1.93
N PHE A 38 -5.67 -1.71 -1.22
CA PHE A 38 -5.33 -3.12 -1.37
C PHE A 38 -6.38 -4.06 -0.79
N LEU A 39 -7.05 -3.69 0.31
CA LEU A 39 -8.18 -4.46 0.81
C LEU A 39 -9.33 -4.44 -0.20
N TYR A 40 -9.65 -3.27 -0.74
CA TYR A 40 -10.70 -3.13 -1.75
C TYR A 40 -10.42 -3.98 -2.99
N THR A 41 -9.23 -3.84 -3.59
CA THR A 41 -8.86 -4.59 -4.80
C THR A 41 -8.75 -6.07 -4.54
N GLY A 42 -8.15 -6.49 -3.42
CA GLY A 42 -8.01 -7.89 -3.04
C GLY A 42 -9.37 -8.57 -2.82
N ILE A 43 -10.29 -7.90 -2.13
CA ILE A 43 -11.66 -8.42 -1.91
C ILE A 43 -12.41 -8.53 -3.23
N SER A 44 -12.41 -7.49 -4.06
CA SER A 44 -13.11 -7.51 -5.35
C SER A 44 -12.60 -8.64 -6.26
N LYS A 45 -11.29 -8.86 -6.32
CA LYS A 45 -10.70 -9.95 -7.10
C LYS A 45 -11.08 -11.35 -6.61
N LEU A 46 -11.27 -11.54 -5.31
CA LEU A 46 -11.71 -12.83 -4.77
C LEU A 46 -13.21 -13.04 -4.97
N MET A 47 -14.02 -12.00 -4.85
CA MET A 47 -15.46 -12.06 -5.14
C MET A 47 -15.72 -12.38 -6.62
N GLU A 48 -14.93 -11.78 -7.52
CA GLU A 48 -15.02 -11.95 -8.97
C GLU A 48 -13.88 -12.83 -9.51
N TYR A 49 -13.50 -13.88 -8.77
CA TYR A 49 -12.31 -14.72 -9.08
C TYR A 49 -12.29 -15.24 -10.52
N ALA A 50 -13.43 -15.76 -11.02
CA ALA A 50 -13.52 -16.31 -12.37
C ALA A 50 -13.20 -15.25 -13.43
N VAL A 51 -13.80 -14.07 -13.28
CA VAL A 51 -13.60 -12.91 -14.17
C VAL A 51 -12.15 -12.44 -14.12
N PHE A 52 -11.60 -12.27 -12.91
CA PHE A 52 -10.21 -11.85 -12.74
C PHE A 52 -9.21 -12.83 -13.34
N LYS A 53 -9.46 -14.13 -13.18
CA LYS A 53 -8.64 -15.18 -13.79
C LYS A 53 -8.70 -15.14 -15.31
N GLU A 54 -9.89 -14.98 -15.89
CA GLU A 54 -10.08 -14.86 -17.33
C GLU A 54 -9.35 -13.63 -17.89
N GLN A 55 -9.43 -12.48 -17.22
CA GLN A 55 -8.69 -11.28 -17.61
C GLN A 55 -7.17 -11.47 -17.61
N ILE A 56 -6.61 -12.20 -16.64
CA ILE A 56 -5.18 -12.55 -16.67
C ILE A 56 -4.89 -13.50 -17.84
N ALA A 57 -5.81 -14.41 -18.14
CA ALA A 57 -5.67 -15.38 -19.22
C ALA A 57 -5.78 -14.79 -20.63
N GLU A 58 -6.35 -13.59 -20.78
CA GLU A 58 -6.34 -12.81 -22.03
C GLU A 58 -4.92 -12.38 -22.42
N SER A 59 -4.03 -12.18 -21.46
CA SER A 59 -2.61 -11.94 -21.75
C SER A 59 -1.92 -13.27 -22.11
N PRO A 60 -1.42 -13.47 -23.35
CA PRO A 60 -0.78 -14.72 -23.74
C PRO A 60 0.42 -15.09 -22.86
N ILE A 61 1.11 -14.07 -22.32
CA ILE A 61 2.27 -14.22 -21.44
C ILE A 61 1.85 -14.72 -20.05
N LEU A 62 0.73 -14.24 -19.52
CA LEU A 62 0.27 -14.61 -18.18
C LEU A 62 -0.69 -15.80 -18.18
N LYS A 63 -1.28 -16.15 -19.32
CA LYS A 63 -2.21 -17.28 -19.47
C LYS A 63 -1.73 -18.59 -18.81
N PRO A 64 -0.48 -19.04 -18.96
CA PRO A 64 -0.01 -20.28 -18.32
C PRO A 64 -0.01 -20.22 -16.78
N VAL A 65 0.13 -19.02 -16.22
CA VAL A 65 0.23 -18.77 -14.77
C VAL A 65 -1.01 -18.07 -14.21
N ALA A 66 -2.07 -17.90 -15.00
CA ALA A 66 -3.24 -17.10 -14.65
C ALA A 66 -3.92 -17.60 -13.37
N SER A 67 -4.11 -18.92 -13.22
CA SER A 67 -4.68 -19.51 -12.01
C SER A 67 -3.85 -19.23 -10.75
N PHE A 68 -2.52 -19.25 -10.89
CA PHE A 68 -1.60 -18.98 -9.78
C PHE A 68 -1.65 -17.51 -9.39
N ILE A 69 -1.56 -16.60 -10.36
CA ILE A 69 -1.63 -15.15 -10.13
C ILE A 69 -2.99 -14.74 -9.54
N ALA A 70 -4.08 -15.34 -10.02
CA ALA A 70 -5.44 -15.06 -9.54
C ALA A 70 -5.61 -15.33 -8.02
N TRP A 71 -4.81 -16.23 -7.44
CA TRP A 71 -4.75 -16.45 -5.99
C TRP A 71 -3.63 -15.66 -5.31
N ALA A 72 -2.42 -15.70 -5.88
CA ALA A 72 -1.23 -15.11 -5.28
C ALA A 72 -1.36 -13.58 -5.12
N LEU A 73 -2.01 -12.92 -6.08
CA LEU A 73 -2.08 -11.46 -6.11
C LEU A 73 -3.00 -10.90 -5.02
N PRO A 74 -4.27 -11.34 -4.86
CA PRO A 74 -5.11 -10.91 -3.73
C PRO A 74 -4.49 -11.23 -2.36
N LEU A 75 -3.85 -12.41 -2.22
CA LEU A 75 -3.14 -12.76 -0.99
C LEU A 75 -1.99 -11.80 -0.68
N THR A 76 -1.23 -11.41 -1.70
CA THR A 76 -0.14 -10.44 -1.55
C THR A 76 -0.70 -9.07 -1.15
N GLU A 77 -1.81 -8.62 -1.73
CA GLU A 77 -2.47 -7.37 -1.36
C GLU A 77 -2.89 -7.36 0.12
N PHE A 78 -3.45 -8.47 0.63
CA PHE A 78 -3.77 -8.60 2.05
C PHE A 78 -2.54 -8.62 2.96
N ILE A 79 -1.48 -9.33 2.58
CA ILE A 79 -0.22 -9.35 3.34
C ILE A 79 0.36 -7.94 3.43
N VAL A 80 0.37 -7.18 2.33
CA VAL A 80 0.86 -5.80 2.32
C VAL A 80 0.03 -4.89 3.22
N SER A 81 -1.30 -5.02 3.19
CA SER A 81 -2.19 -4.31 4.11
C SER A 81 -1.86 -4.62 5.58
N LEU A 82 -1.64 -5.89 5.93
CA LEU A 82 -1.23 -6.28 7.28
C LEU A 82 0.13 -5.68 7.68
N LEU A 83 1.11 -5.66 6.77
CA LEU A 83 2.41 -5.04 7.01
C LEU A 83 2.31 -3.53 7.28
N LEU A 84 1.39 -2.84 6.61
CA LEU A 84 1.15 -1.40 6.79
C LEU A 84 0.45 -1.06 8.11
N ILE A 85 -0.44 -1.94 8.59
CA ILE A 85 -1.15 -1.78 9.87
C ILE A 85 -0.16 -1.80 11.04
N ILE A 86 0.82 -2.70 11.03
CA ILE A 86 1.72 -2.88 12.17
C ILE A 86 2.89 -1.88 12.08
N PRO A 87 3.03 -0.90 13.00
CA PRO A 87 4.05 0.17 12.90
C PRO A 87 5.49 -0.35 12.76
N ARG A 88 5.80 -1.48 13.40
CA ARG A 88 7.11 -2.14 13.30
C ARG A 88 7.45 -2.52 11.84
N TRP A 89 6.47 -2.99 11.08
CA TRP A 89 6.60 -3.51 9.71
C TRP A 89 6.26 -2.49 8.63
N ARG A 90 5.72 -1.33 9.00
CA ARG A 90 5.24 -0.29 8.08
C ARG A 90 6.22 0.07 6.97
N LEU A 91 7.51 0.23 7.27
CA LEU A 91 8.51 0.53 6.23
C LEU A 91 8.61 -0.58 5.16
N LYS A 92 8.53 -1.86 5.57
CA LYS A 92 8.50 -2.99 4.64
C LYS A 92 7.19 -3.02 3.85
N GLY A 93 6.07 -2.72 4.50
CA GLY A 93 4.77 -2.54 3.84
C GLY A 93 4.84 -1.47 2.75
N LEU A 94 5.37 -0.27 3.04
CA LEU A 94 5.50 0.82 2.07
C LEU A 94 6.40 0.45 0.87
N TYR A 95 7.46 -0.31 1.10
CA TYR A 95 8.29 -0.85 0.02
C TYR A 95 7.54 -1.85 -0.86
N ALA A 96 6.78 -2.76 -0.24
CA ALA A 96 5.96 -3.71 -0.96
C ALA A 96 4.84 -2.99 -1.76
N SER A 97 4.22 -1.96 -1.19
CA SER A 97 3.26 -1.10 -1.87
C SER A 97 3.86 -0.44 -3.10
N LEU A 98 5.06 0.14 -2.98
CA LEU A 98 5.78 0.77 -4.09
C LEU A 98 6.04 -0.23 -5.21
N PHE A 99 6.55 -1.42 -4.85
CA PHE A 99 6.82 -2.48 -5.81
C PHE A 99 5.55 -2.94 -6.54
N LEU A 100 4.46 -3.20 -5.80
CA LEU A 100 3.19 -3.61 -6.39
C LEU A 100 2.61 -2.55 -7.32
N MET A 101 2.64 -1.27 -6.93
CA MET A 101 2.14 -0.20 -7.79
C MET A 101 2.97 -0.07 -9.07
N ILE A 102 4.30 -0.18 -8.99
CA ILE A 102 5.16 -0.19 -10.19
C ILE A 102 4.83 -1.40 -11.07
N ALA A 103 4.70 -2.59 -10.50
CA ALA A 103 4.37 -3.81 -11.23
C ALA A 103 3.00 -3.69 -11.93
N PHE A 104 1.98 -3.16 -11.26
CA PHE A 104 0.67 -2.91 -11.86
C PHE A 104 0.74 -1.89 -13.00
N THR A 105 1.48 -0.80 -12.82
CA THR A 105 1.67 0.20 -13.89
C THR A 105 2.38 -0.39 -15.10
N ILE A 106 3.44 -1.17 -14.91
CA ILE A 106 4.16 -1.84 -16.00
C ILE A 106 3.22 -2.81 -16.72
N TYR A 107 2.45 -3.61 -15.97
CA TYR A 107 1.49 -4.56 -16.55
C TYR A 107 0.44 -3.85 -17.41
N ILE A 108 -0.19 -2.80 -16.88
CA ILE A 108 -1.17 -2.01 -17.62
C ILE A 108 -0.54 -1.38 -18.87
N GLY A 109 0.63 -0.75 -18.73
CA GLY A 109 1.34 -0.14 -19.85
C GLY A 109 1.70 -1.16 -20.94
N ALA A 110 2.10 -2.38 -20.56
CA ALA A 110 2.38 -3.45 -21.51
C ALA A 110 1.10 -3.89 -22.24
N ILE A 111 -0.01 -4.07 -21.54
CA ILE A 111 -1.29 -4.42 -22.19
C ILE A 111 -1.71 -3.35 -23.19
N MET A 112 -1.58 -2.07 -22.82
CA MET A 112 -1.93 -0.94 -23.68
C MET A 112 -1.06 -0.82 -24.92
N LEU A 113 0.20 -1.27 -24.84
CA LEU A 113 1.14 -1.19 -25.96
C LEU A 113 1.00 -2.39 -26.92
N PHE A 114 0.73 -3.59 -26.40
CA PHE A 114 0.78 -4.83 -27.18
C PHE A 114 -0.57 -5.33 -27.69
N ASN A 115 -1.70 -4.87 -27.13
CA ASN A 115 -3.02 -5.32 -27.56
C ASN A 115 -3.69 -4.29 -28.47
N LYS A 116 -4.21 -4.75 -29.61
CA LYS A 116 -4.96 -3.91 -30.56
C LYS A 116 -6.32 -3.46 -30.02
N GLU A 117 -6.94 -4.32 -29.23
CA GLU A 117 -8.18 -4.04 -28.52
C GLU A 117 -7.97 -4.33 -27.04
N LEU A 118 -8.44 -3.44 -26.18
CA LEU A 118 -8.23 -3.56 -24.74
C LEU A 118 -9.33 -4.45 -24.15
N PRO A 119 -8.98 -5.39 -23.25
CA PRO A 119 -9.97 -6.25 -22.63
C PRO A 119 -10.95 -5.41 -21.80
N CYS A 120 -12.15 -5.94 -21.55
CA CYS A 120 -13.10 -5.25 -20.69
C CYS A 120 -12.53 -5.15 -19.26
N SER A 121 -12.64 -3.95 -18.67
CA SER A 121 -12.27 -3.72 -17.28
C SER A 121 -13.44 -4.17 -16.40
N CYS A 122 -13.28 -5.31 -15.71
CA CYS A 122 -14.23 -5.84 -14.73
C CYS A 122 -13.51 -6.06 -13.40
N GLY A 123 -14.12 -5.69 -12.26
CA GLY A 123 -13.45 -5.71 -10.95
C GLY A 123 -13.79 -4.49 -10.08
N GLY A 124 -15.07 -4.17 -9.93
CA GLY A 124 -15.57 -3.09 -9.06
C GLY A 124 -15.36 -1.65 -9.54
N ILE A 125 -15.53 -0.67 -8.64
CA ILE A 125 -15.45 0.79 -8.85
C ILE A 125 -14.13 1.23 -9.48
N ILE A 126 -13.02 0.55 -9.17
CA ILE A 126 -11.72 0.87 -9.78
C ILE A 126 -11.70 0.49 -11.26
N SER A 127 -12.53 -0.45 -11.70
CA SER A 127 -12.64 -0.87 -13.10
C SER A 127 -13.41 0.11 -13.98
N GLU A 128 -14.11 1.09 -13.38
CA GLU A 128 -14.75 2.19 -14.10
C GLU A 128 -13.73 3.22 -14.63
N LEU A 129 -12.48 3.16 -14.16
CA LEU A 129 -11.41 4.00 -14.69
C LEU A 129 -11.07 3.60 -16.13
N SER A 130 -10.84 4.60 -16.97
CA SER A 130 -10.19 4.36 -18.27
C SER A 130 -8.78 3.80 -18.04
N TRP A 131 -8.24 3.10 -19.03
CA TRP A 131 -6.86 2.57 -19.00
C TRP A 131 -5.81 3.66 -18.69
N ASN A 132 -5.96 4.85 -19.25
CA ASN A 132 -5.14 6.02 -18.89
C ASN A 132 -5.40 6.49 -17.45
N GLY A 133 -6.65 6.44 -16.99
CA GLY A 133 -7.03 6.72 -15.61
C GLY A 133 -6.32 5.80 -14.62
N HIS A 134 -6.21 4.50 -14.92
CA HIS A 134 -5.44 3.56 -14.11
C HIS A 134 -3.95 3.91 -14.03
N LEU A 135 -3.34 4.31 -15.15
CA LEU A 135 -1.92 4.73 -15.15
C LEU A 135 -1.70 5.98 -14.29
N ILE A 136 -2.58 6.98 -14.39
CA ILE A 136 -2.51 8.19 -13.56
C ILE A 136 -2.70 7.84 -12.09
N PHE A 137 -3.73 7.04 -11.78
CA PHE A 137 -4.03 6.58 -10.42
C PHE A 137 -2.82 5.87 -9.80
N ASN A 138 -2.27 4.85 -10.47
CA ASN A 138 -1.10 4.13 -9.97
C ASN A 138 0.12 5.05 -9.85
N SER A 139 0.33 5.99 -10.78
CA SER A 139 1.44 6.94 -10.70
C SER A 139 1.36 7.84 -9.47
N ILE A 140 0.15 8.30 -9.11
CA ILE A 140 -0.08 9.05 -7.86
C ILE A 140 0.28 8.18 -6.66
N PHE A 141 -0.18 6.92 -6.62
CA PHE A 141 0.15 6.02 -5.52
C PHE A 141 1.64 5.68 -5.46
N ILE A 142 2.35 5.57 -6.58
CA ILE A 142 3.82 5.43 -6.61
C ILE A 142 4.48 6.62 -5.91
N LEU A 143 4.07 7.86 -6.25
CA LEU A 143 4.60 9.06 -5.60
C LEU A 143 4.30 9.07 -4.10
N LEU A 144 3.08 8.70 -3.69
CA LEU A 144 2.71 8.58 -2.28
C LEU A 144 3.57 7.54 -1.55
N ALA A 145 3.83 6.38 -2.16
CA ALA A 145 4.70 5.36 -1.58
C ALA A 145 6.14 5.87 -1.42
N LEU A 146 6.69 6.58 -2.41
CA LEU A 146 8.02 7.18 -2.33
C LEU A 146 8.10 8.19 -1.17
N ILE A 147 7.12 9.09 -1.07
CA ILE A 147 7.04 10.05 0.03
C ILE A 147 6.95 9.32 1.38
N GLY A 148 6.09 8.31 1.47
CA GLY A 148 5.93 7.48 2.67
C GLY A 148 7.23 6.82 3.10
N VAL A 149 7.96 6.19 2.18
CA VAL A 149 9.25 5.55 2.45
C VAL A 149 10.29 6.56 2.95
N LEU A 150 10.40 7.72 2.30
CA LEU A 150 11.39 8.74 2.67
C LEU A 150 11.11 9.31 4.06
N LEU A 151 9.84 9.61 4.36
CA LEU A 151 9.44 10.14 5.67
C LEU A 151 9.61 9.09 6.78
N GLU A 152 9.18 7.85 6.55
CA GLU A 152 9.29 6.76 7.52
C GLU A 152 10.75 6.46 7.87
N LYS A 153 11.66 6.47 6.88
CA LYS A 153 13.10 6.37 7.12
C LYS A 153 13.63 7.50 7.99
N LYS A 154 13.21 8.75 7.71
CA LYS A 154 13.64 9.92 8.49
C LYS A 154 13.18 9.84 9.94
N ILE A 155 11.94 9.42 10.17
CA ILE A 155 11.38 9.20 11.51
C ILE A 155 12.18 8.14 12.27
N ARG A 156 12.41 6.97 11.66
CA ARG A 156 13.17 5.89 12.30
C ARG A 156 14.61 6.28 12.63
N ARG A 157 15.27 7.05 11.76
CA ARG A 157 16.61 7.58 12.02
C ARG A 157 16.62 8.56 13.20
N SER A 158 15.64 9.46 13.29
CA SER A 158 15.50 10.38 14.42
C SER A 158 15.33 9.62 15.73
N ILE A 159 14.38 8.67 15.78
CA ILE A 159 14.14 7.85 16.97
C ILE A 159 15.40 7.10 17.38
N LYS A 160 16.12 6.50 16.43
CA LYS A 160 17.38 5.80 16.73
C LYS A 160 18.43 6.74 17.33
N ALA A 161 18.64 7.90 16.73
CA ALA A 161 19.61 8.88 17.22
C ALA A 161 19.26 9.39 18.63
N ASP A 162 17.98 9.57 18.93
CA ASP A 162 17.53 9.98 20.27
C ASP A 162 17.74 8.85 21.30
N MET A 163 17.49 7.59 20.92
CA MET A 163 17.78 6.43 21.78
C MET A 163 19.27 6.25 22.05
N ASP A 164 20.12 6.44 21.04
CA ASP A 164 21.59 6.33 21.19
C ASP A 164 22.13 7.39 22.17
N LYS A 165 21.58 8.62 22.15
CA LYS A 165 21.94 9.68 23.11
C LYS A 165 21.55 9.35 24.56
N LEU A 166 20.37 8.77 24.77
CA LEU A 166 19.90 8.39 26.10
C LEU A 166 20.76 7.27 26.72
N ASN A 167 21.24 6.34 25.90
CA ASN A 167 22.11 5.26 26.36
C ASN A 167 23.57 5.71 26.57
N GLY A 168 24.05 6.67 25.77
CA GLY A 168 25.42 7.20 25.86
C GLY A 168 25.63 8.27 26.94
N GLY A 169 24.58 8.96 27.40
CA GLY A 169 24.65 9.96 28.48
C GLY A 169 24.58 9.40 29.91
N ASN A 170 24.42 8.09 30.05
CA ASN A 170 24.42 7.36 31.34
C ASN A 170 25.78 6.70 31.66
N GLN A 171 26.84 7.13 30.97
CA GLN A 171 28.24 6.76 31.26
C GLN A 171 29.01 8.02 31.66
#